data_AF-A0A517U1D7-F1
#
_entry.id   AF-A0A517U1D7-F1
#
_cell.length_a   1.000
_cell.length_b   1.000
_cell.length_c   1.000
_cell.angle_alpha   90.00
_cell.angle_beta   90.00
_cell.angle_gamma   90.00
#
_symmetry.space_group_name_H-M   'P 1'
#
loop_
_entity.id
_entity.type
_entity.pdbx_description
1 polymer ?
#
loop_
_entity_poly.entity_id
_entity_poly.type
_entity_poly.pdbx_seq_one_letter_code
_entity_poly.pdbx_strand_id
1 'polypeptide(L)'
;MLTTTEPHPFAARRANVRRQIAELRIQAERHKEIQAAIRRVDAEVDQAEESHEQACRPIQDELAVIRGEQVDVTIAGNDLPAERELRRQELMAIIDVENEKLREAVRRADDKRAALQHELIVVGAKMKTVGGDNEQTLTNKLAGELARPEQVCQLYAAKSAGHWATARREAAAKNVEATTALVARGKRGEFSDLDSLEKRLLRHQAELDAAYEAERLAVEHQKQLREQIIAE
;
A
#
# COMPACT_ATOMS: atom_id res chain seq x y z
N MET A 1 4.56 -18.44 -56.47
CA MET A 1 5.74 -18.59 -55.60
C MET A 1 5.44 -17.84 -54.31
N LEU A 2 5.28 -18.58 -53.20
CA LEU A 2 5.00 -18.00 -51.89
C LEU A 2 6.29 -17.36 -51.37
N THR A 3 6.32 -16.04 -51.30
CA THR A 3 7.37 -15.32 -50.58
C THR A 3 7.13 -15.54 -49.09
N THR A 4 7.90 -16.45 -48.50
CA THR A 4 8.07 -16.53 -47.04
C THR A 4 8.67 -15.20 -46.59
N THR A 5 7.80 -14.29 -46.19
CA THR A 5 8.17 -13.05 -45.51
C THR A 5 8.64 -13.47 -44.13
N GLU A 6 9.96 -13.49 -43.92
CA GLU A 6 10.51 -13.63 -42.57
C GLU A 6 9.85 -12.58 -41.67
N PRO A 7 9.36 -12.95 -40.47
CA PRO A 7 8.73 -12.00 -39.58
C PRO A 7 9.73 -10.91 -39.25
N HIS A 8 9.41 -9.68 -39.67
CA HIS A 8 10.23 -8.50 -39.46
C HIS A 8 10.66 -8.43 -37.98
N PRO A 9 11.95 -8.19 -37.65
CA PRO A 9 12.48 -8.32 -36.29
C PRO A 9 11.76 -7.46 -35.24
N PHE A 10 11.09 -6.40 -35.70
CA PHE A 10 10.25 -5.52 -34.90
C PHE A 10 8.92 -6.17 -34.45
N ALA A 11 8.33 -7.05 -35.26
CA ALA A 11 7.10 -7.76 -34.90
C ALA A 11 7.34 -8.78 -33.77
N ALA A 12 8.48 -9.48 -33.82
CA ALA A 12 8.88 -10.43 -32.78
C ALA A 12 9.19 -9.72 -31.44
N ARG A 13 9.88 -8.57 -31.48
CA ARG A 13 10.14 -7.74 -30.29
C ARG A 13 8.86 -7.18 -29.69
N ARG A 14 7.94 -6.63 -30.51
CA ARG A 14 6.61 -6.18 -30.10
C ARG A 14 5.82 -7.27 -29.37
N ALA A 15 5.78 -8.48 -29.95
CA ALA A 15 5.07 -9.60 -29.36
C ALA A 15 5.67 -10.01 -27.99
N ASN A 16 7.00 -9.99 -27.88
CA ASN A 16 7.69 -10.26 -26.62
C ASN A 16 7.37 -9.22 -25.54
N VAL A 17 7.45 -7.92 -25.85
CA VAL A 17 7.17 -6.87 -24.86
C VAL A 17 5.68 -6.88 -24.44
N ARG A 18 4.74 -7.13 -25.38
CA ARG A 18 3.32 -7.32 -25.03
C ARG A 18 3.11 -8.50 -24.09
N ARG A 19 3.80 -9.61 -24.34
CA ARG A 19 3.76 -10.79 -23.47
C ARG A 19 4.31 -10.48 -22.07
N GLN A 20 5.44 -9.79 -21.98
CA GLN A 20 6.04 -9.40 -20.70
C GLN A 20 5.13 -8.48 -19.88
N ILE A 21 4.46 -7.50 -20.52
CA ILE A 21 3.47 -6.64 -19.85
C ILE A 21 2.28 -7.47 -19.34
N ALA A 22 1.75 -8.38 -20.16
CA ALA A 22 0.65 -9.25 -19.76
C ALA A 22 1.05 -10.15 -18.56
N GLU A 23 2.25 -10.73 -18.60
CA GLU A 23 2.79 -11.53 -17.50
C GLU A 23 2.94 -10.70 -16.23
N LEU A 24 3.50 -9.48 -16.30
CA LEU A 24 3.60 -8.58 -15.14
C LEU A 24 2.25 -8.21 -14.55
N ARG A 25 1.24 -7.95 -15.39
CA ARG A 25 -0.13 -7.65 -14.92
C ARG A 25 -0.74 -8.84 -14.18
N ILE A 26 -0.59 -10.05 -14.72
CA ILE A 26 -1.05 -11.28 -14.05
C ILE A 26 -0.33 -11.46 -12.70
N GLN A 27 0.99 -11.26 -12.65
CA GLN A 27 1.72 -11.34 -11.38
C GLN A 27 1.30 -10.26 -10.39
N ALA A 28 1.03 -9.03 -10.86
CA ALA A 28 0.58 -7.93 -10.01
C ALA A 28 -0.80 -8.18 -9.40
N GLU A 29 -1.75 -8.70 -10.19
CA GLU A 29 -3.06 -9.11 -9.67
C GLU A 29 -2.92 -10.26 -8.67
N ARG A 30 -2.15 -11.30 -9.00
CA ARG A 30 -1.87 -12.40 -8.07
C ARG A 30 -1.22 -11.90 -6.76
N HIS A 31 -0.30 -10.94 -6.85
CA HIS A 31 0.31 -10.33 -5.66
C HIS A 31 -0.72 -9.61 -4.79
N LYS A 32 -1.65 -8.86 -5.39
CA LYS A 32 -2.76 -8.23 -4.65
C LYS A 32 -3.69 -9.26 -4.01
N GLU A 33 -4.02 -10.33 -4.73
CA GLU A 33 -4.87 -11.42 -4.22
C GLU A 33 -4.23 -12.10 -3.01
N ILE A 34 -2.93 -12.41 -3.06
CA ILE A 34 -2.20 -13.00 -1.93
C ILE A 34 -2.17 -12.04 -0.74
N GLN A 35 -1.93 -10.75 -0.96
CA GLN A 35 -2.00 -9.75 0.12
C GLN A 35 -3.39 -9.67 0.75
N ALA A 36 -4.45 -9.73 -0.06
CA ALA A 36 -5.82 -9.76 0.42
C ALA A 36 -6.10 -11.05 1.22
N ALA A 37 -5.57 -12.20 0.78
CA ALA A 37 -5.69 -13.46 1.50
C ALA A 37 -4.99 -13.40 2.87
N ILE A 38 -3.78 -12.84 2.96
CA ILE A 38 -3.07 -12.65 4.24
C ILE A 38 -3.90 -11.80 5.19
N ARG A 39 -4.47 -10.68 4.73
CA ARG A 39 -5.34 -9.83 5.56
C ARG A 39 -6.58 -10.56 6.07
N ARG A 40 -7.16 -11.47 5.27
CA ARG A 40 -8.28 -12.31 5.71
C ARG A 40 -7.85 -13.29 6.80
N VAL A 41 -6.67 -13.89 6.67
CA VAL A 41 -6.11 -14.77 7.70
C VAL A 41 -5.85 -14.00 9.00
N ASP A 42 -5.29 -12.80 8.91
CA ASP A 42 -5.09 -11.94 10.09
C ASP A 42 -6.44 -11.62 10.75
N ALA A 43 -7.47 -11.28 9.97
CA ALA A 43 -8.82 -11.05 10.49
C ALA A 43 -9.50 -12.31 11.10
N GLU A 44 -9.21 -13.51 10.59
CA GLU A 44 -9.65 -14.78 11.18
C GLU A 44 -9.05 -14.98 12.58
N VAL A 45 -7.78 -14.57 12.79
CA VAL A 45 -7.12 -14.61 14.11
C VAL A 45 -7.75 -13.60 15.05
N ASP A 46 -7.92 -12.34 14.62
CA ASP A 46 -8.55 -11.29 15.43
C ASP A 46 -9.95 -11.73 15.89
N GLN A 47 -10.74 -12.35 15.01
CA GLN A 47 -12.07 -12.87 15.34
C GLN A 47 -12.00 -14.04 16.33
N ALA A 48 -11.00 -14.92 16.22
CA ALA A 48 -10.81 -16.02 17.15
C ALA A 48 -10.40 -15.51 18.54
N GLU A 49 -9.54 -14.51 18.61
CA GLU A 49 -9.15 -13.82 19.85
C GLU A 49 -10.35 -13.14 20.50
N GLU A 50 -11.15 -12.41 19.73
CA GLU A 50 -12.37 -11.76 20.25
C GLU A 50 -13.37 -12.79 20.78
N SER A 51 -13.59 -13.89 20.04
CA SER A 51 -14.49 -14.97 20.47
C SER A 51 -13.98 -15.65 21.74
N HIS A 52 -12.66 -15.84 21.87
CA HIS A 52 -12.03 -16.39 23.06
C HIS A 52 -12.19 -15.44 24.26
N GLU A 53 -11.96 -14.15 24.09
CA GLU A 53 -12.14 -13.16 25.14
C GLU A 53 -13.60 -13.13 25.62
N GLN A 54 -14.56 -13.11 24.69
CA GLN A 54 -15.99 -13.15 25.02
C GLN A 54 -16.39 -14.42 25.79
N ALA A 55 -15.82 -15.58 25.44
CA ALA A 55 -16.10 -16.84 26.11
C ALA A 55 -15.42 -16.94 27.50
N CYS A 56 -14.18 -16.47 27.62
CA CYS A 56 -13.37 -16.60 28.83
C CYS A 56 -13.70 -15.54 29.89
N ARG A 57 -14.11 -14.34 29.50
CA ARG A 57 -14.39 -13.23 30.42
C ARG A 57 -15.36 -13.58 31.56
N PRO A 58 -16.56 -14.13 31.32
CA PRO A 58 -17.47 -14.51 32.43
C PRO A 58 -16.87 -15.58 33.34
N ILE A 59 -16.04 -16.48 32.80
CA ILE A 59 -15.38 -17.53 33.57
C ILE A 59 -14.26 -16.94 34.45
N GLN A 60 -13.48 -16.01 33.90
CA GLN A 60 -12.44 -15.29 34.62
C GLN A 60 -13.02 -14.42 35.74
N ASP A 61 -14.16 -13.77 35.51
CA ASP A 61 -14.89 -13.02 36.53
C ASP A 61 -15.35 -13.93 37.68
N GLU A 62 -15.90 -15.12 37.36
CA GLU A 62 -16.30 -16.10 38.38
C GLU A 62 -15.10 -16.65 39.16
N LEU A 63 -13.99 -16.97 38.48
CA LEU A 63 -12.75 -17.39 39.13
C LEU A 63 -12.14 -16.30 40.03
N ALA A 64 -12.27 -15.02 39.66
CA ALA A 64 -11.83 -13.90 40.49
C ALA A 64 -12.63 -13.81 41.79
N VAL A 65 -13.95 -14.05 41.73
CA VAL A 65 -14.81 -14.14 42.93
C VAL A 65 -14.37 -15.29 43.83
N ILE A 66 -14.20 -16.50 43.27
CA ILE A 66 -13.77 -17.67 44.05
C ILE A 66 -12.39 -17.42 44.68
N ARG A 67 -11.47 -16.77 43.96
CA ARG A 67 -10.16 -16.38 44.50
C ARG A 67 -10.29 -15.39 45.66
N GLY A 68 -11.21 -14.42 45.57
CA GLY A 68 -11.51 -13.50 46.68
C GLY A 68 -12.02 -14.24 47.91
N GLU A 69 -13.00 -15.12 47.73
CA GLU A 69 -13.52 -15.97 48.81
C GLU A 69 -12.43 -16.84 49.44
N GLN A 70 -11.53 -17.40 48.63
CA GLN A 70 -10.39 -18.20 49.10
C GLN A 70 -9.43 -17.38 49.97
N VAL A 71 -9.15 -16.13 49.61
CA VAL A 71 -8.32 -15.24 50.42
C VAL A 71 -8.97 -14.98 51.77
N ASP A 72 -10.27 -14.66 51.78
CA ASP A 72 -11.01 -14.34 53.01
C ASP A 72 -11.05 -15.52 53.99
N VAL A 73 -11.33 -16.74 53.51
CA VAL A 73 -11.35 -17.94 54.38
C VAL A 73 -9.94 -18.30 54.87
N THR A 74 -8.91 -18.15 54.03
CA THR A 74 -7.52 -18.43 54.41
C THR A 74 -7.05 -17.48 55.53
N ILE A 75 -7.41 -16.19 55.44
CA ILE A 75 -7.12 -15.20 56.50
C ILE A 75 -7.85 -15.56 57.80
N ALA A 76 -9.08 -16.08 57.70
CA ALA A 76 -9.85 -16.55 58.84
C ALA A 76 -9.36 -17.91 59.41
N GLY A 77 -8.34 -18.54 58.80
CA GLY A 77 -7.81 -19.84 59.22
C GLY A 77 -8.67 -21.04 58.82
N ASN A 78 -9.56 -20.87 57.83
CA ASN A 78 -10.46 -21.89 57.31
C ASN A 78 -10.12 -22.25 55.86
N ASP A 79 -10.53 -23.45 55.44
CA ASP A 79 -10.42 -23.89 54.06
C ASP A 79 -11.61 -23.43 53.20
N LEU A 80 -11.39 -23.33 51.89
CA LEU A 80 -12.44 -23.04 50.93
C LEU A 80 -13.47 -24.18 50.91
N PRO A 81 -14.78 -23.89 50.88
CA PRO A 81 -15.81 -24.93 50.79
C PRO A 81 -15.57 -25.87 49.60
N ALA A 82 -15.76 -27.18 49.80
CA ALA A 82 -15.49 -28.19 48.77
C ALA A 82 -16.26 -27.94 47.46
N GLU A 83 -17.48 -27.42 47.53
CA GLU A 83 -18.29 -27.05 46.35
C GLU A 83 -17.64 -25.93 45.54
N ARG A 84 -17.05 -24.93 46.20
CA ARG A 84 -16.35 -23.82 45.56
C ARG A 84 -15.05 -24.28 44.92
N GLU A 85 -14.31 -25.17 45.59
CA GLU A 85 -13.09 -25.75 45.02
C GLU A 85 -13.41 -26.62 43.79
N LEU A 86 -14.50 -27.40 43.82
CA LEU A 86 -14.93 -28.20 42.68
C LEU A 86 -15.36 -27.31 41.51
N ARG A 87 -16.11 -26.24 41.77
CA ARG A 87 -16.45 -25.23 40.76
C ARG A 87 -15.20 -24.56 40.17
N ARG A 88 -14.19 -24.23 40.99
CA ARG A 88 -12.92 -23.68 40.52
C ARG A 88 -12.24 -24.61 39.52
N GLN A 89 -12.21 -25.91 39.80
CA GLN A 89 -11.60 -26.91 38.93
C GLN A 89 -12.37 -27.06 37.61
N GLU A 90 -13.70 -27.05 37.65
CA GLU A 90 -14.55 -27.04 36.44
C GLU A 90 -14.27 -25.84 35.55
N LEU A 91 -14.25 -24.63 36.12
CA LEU A 91 -14.01 -23.39 35.38
C LEU A 91 -12.62 -23.36 34.75
N MET A 92 -11.59 -23.83 35.47
CA MET A 92 -10.24 -23.98 34.94
C MET A 92 -10.20 -24.95 33.75
N ALA A 93 -10.90 -26.08 33.84
CA ALA A 93 -10.98 -27.04 32.74
C ALA A 93 -11.68 -26.45 31.49
N ILE A 94 -12.70 -25.61 31.68
CA ILE A 94 -13.37 -24.92 30.56
C ILE A 94 -12.42 -23.91 29.91
N ILE A 95 -11.69 -23.12 30.71
CA ILE A 95 -10.66 -22.19 30.19
C ILE A 95 -9.59 -22.93 29.39
N ASP A 96 -9.14 -24.09 29.87
CA ASP A 96 -8.13 -24.88 29.16
C ASP A 96 -8.63 -25.35 27.78
N VAL A 97 -9.91 -25.72 27.67
CA VAL A 97 -10.54 -26.07 26.39
C VAL A 97 -10.61 -24.87 25.45
N GLU A 98 -11.05 -23.70 25.92
CA GLU A 98 -11.11 -22.50 25.08
C GLU A 98 -9.71 -22.01 24.67
N ASN A 99 -8.73 -22.11 25.56
CA ASN A 99 -7.33 -21.82 25.26
C ASN A 99 -6.78 -22.74 24.15
N GLU A 100 -7.11 -24.03 24.18
CA GLU A 100 -6.64 -24.95 23.15
C GLU A 100 -7.31 -24.67 21.80
N LYS A 101 -8.60 -24.31 21.78
CA LYS A 101 -9.28 -23.86 20.55
C LYS A 101 -8.60 -22.62 19.95
N LEU A 102 -8.26 -21.62 20.76
CA LEU A 102 -7.55 -20.43 20.31
C LEU A 102 -6.16 -20.80 19.76
N ARG A 103 -5.40 -21.63 20.47
CA ARG A 103 -4.08 -22.09 20.02
C ARG A 103 -4.15 -22.85 18.70
N GLU A 104 -5.14 -23.71 18.51
CA GLU A 104 -5.36 -24.40 17.24
C GLU A 104 -5.70 -23.44 16.11
N ALA A 105 -6.57 -22.44 16.37
CA ALA A 105 -6.94 -21.43 15.38
C ALA A 105 -5.72 -20.61 14.95
N VAL A 106 -4.95 -20.12 15.92
CA VAL A 106 -3.70 -19.36 15.68
C VAL A 106 -2.69 -20.21 14.92
N ARG A 107 -2.47 -21.47 15.31
CA ARG A 107 -1.54 -22.37 14.61
C ARG A 107 -1.94 -22.59 13.15
N ARG A 108 -3.22 -22.86 12.88
CA ARG A 108 -3.73 -23.03 11.51
C ARG A 108 -3.59 -21.73 10.69
N ALA A 109 -3.80 -20.58 11.31
CA ALA A 109 -3.63 -19.29 10.67
C ALA A 109 -2.15 -19.01 10.35
N ASP A 110 -1.24 -19.26 11.29
CA ASP A 110 0.20 -19.12 11.10
C ASP A 110 0.73 -19.99 9.95
N ASP A 111 0.31 -21.26 9.87
CA ASP A 111 0.69 -22.17 8.79
C ASP A 111 0.22 -21.64 7.41
N LYS A 112 -1.05 -21.19 7.33
CA LYS A 112 -1.59 -20.58 6.11
C LYS A 112 -0.86 -19.28 5.76
N ARG A 113 -0.58 -18.44 6.76
CA ARG A 113 0.10 -17.14 6.60
C ARG A 113 1.53 -17.34 6.11
N ALA A 114 2.26 -18.31 6.66
CA ALA A 114 3.61 -18.65 6.22
C ALA A 114 3.62 -19.13 4.76
N ALA A 115 2.66 -19.98 4.37
CA ALA A 115 2.52 -20.42 2.98
C ALA A 115 2.24 -19.26 2.02
N LEU A 116 1.30 -18.37 2.38
CA LEU A 116 0.97 -17.18 1.59
C LEU A 116 2.12 -16.18 1.52
N GLN A 117 2.86 -15.96 2.60
CA GLN A 117 4.05 -15.11 2.61
C GLN A 117 5.15 -15.65 1.71
N HIS A 118 5.39 -16.97 1.72
CA HIS A 118 6.32 -17.59 0.80
C HIS A 118 5.87 -17.41 -0.66
N GLU A 119 4.58 -17.61 -0.95
CA GLU A 119 4.04 -17.35 -2.29
C GLU A 119 4.21 -15.87 -2.70
N LEU A 120 3.97 -14.94 -1.79
CA LEU A 120 4.17 -13.51 -2.02
C LEU A 120 5.62 -13.20 -2.39
N ILE A 121 6.59 -13.81 -1.68
CA ILE A 121 8.02 -13.68 -1.99
C ILE A 121 8.32 -14.22 -3.39
N VAL A 122 7.80 -15.40 -3.74
CA VAL A 122 8.00 -16.03 -5.07
C VAL A 122 7.41 -15.17 -6.18
N VAL A 123 6.18 -14.67 -6.01
CA VAL A 123 5.53 -13.78 -6.99
C VAL A 123 6.29 -12.45 -7.09
N GLY A 124 6.68 -11.85 -5.97
CA GLY A 124 7.49 -10.64 -5.93
C GLY A 124 8.86 -10.82 -6.61
N ALA A 125 9.49 -11.99 -6.45
CA ALA A 125 10.72 -12.33 -7.16
C ALA A 125 10.48 -12.47 -8.67
N LYS A 126 9.40 -13.14 -9.09
CA LYS A 126 9.02 -13.24 -10.51
C LYS A 126 8.81 -11.87 -11.14
N MET A 127 8.11 -10.96 -10.45
CA MET A 127 7.91 -9.58 -10.89
C MET A 127 9.23 -8.82 -11.08
N LYS A 128 10.27 -9.10 -10.27
CA LYS A 128 11.61 -8.51 -10.45
C LYS A 128 12.37 -9.13 -11.63
N THR A 129 12.17 -10.43 -11.89
CA THR A 129 12.90 -11.15 -12.96
C THR A 129 12.32 -10.95 -14.36
N VAL A 130 11.04 -10.57 -14.50
CA VAL A 130 10.45 -10.23 -15.81
C VAL A 130 11.03 -8.89 -16.27
N GLY A 131 12.24 -8.95 -16.87
CA GLY A 131 12.88 -7.87 -17.60
C GLY A 131 13.69 -6.85 -16.78
N GLY A 132 13.63 -6.87 -15.44
CA GLY A 132 14.28 -5.86 -14.58
C GLY A 132 13.68 -4.45 -14.68
N ASP A 133 12.87 -4.23 -15.70
CA ASP A 133 12.09 -3.03 -15.96
C ASP A 133 10.71 -3.13 -15.29
N ASN A 134 10.27 -2.05 -14.64
CA ASN A 134 8.88 -1.98 -14.16
C ASN A 134 7.89 -1.92 -15.33
N GLU A 135 6.61 -2.22 -15.07
CA GLU A 135 5.54 -2.17 -16.08
C GLU A 135 5.58 -0.85 -16.86
N GLN A 136 5.76 0.28 -16.17
CA GLN A 136 5.89 1.60 -16.79
C GLN A 136 7.00 1.67 -17.84
N THR A 137 8.17 1.11 -17.56
CA THR A 137 9.31 1.12 -18.48
C THR A 137 9.06 0.23 -19.68
N LEU A 138 8.43 -0.93 -19.50
CA LEU A 138 8.04 -1.81 -20.62
C LEU A 138 6.93 -1.18 -21.45
N THR A 139 5.94 -0.54 -20.84
CA THR A 139 4.89 0.24 -21.52
C THR A 139 5.51 1.37 -22.34
N ASN A 140 6.52 2.07 -21.80
CA ASN A 140 7.23 3.13 -22.52
C ASN A 140 8.00 2.58 -23.72
N LYS A 141 8.70 1.44 -23.56
CA LYS A 141 9.41 0.76 -24.64
C LYS A 141 8.44 0.29 -25.72
N LEU A 142 7.34 -0.36 -25.33
CA LEU A 142 6.33 -0.82 -26.27
C LEU A 142 5.73 0.36 -27.03
N ALA A 143 5.27 1.40 -26.34
CA ALA A 143 4.70 2.58 -27.01
C ALA A 143 5.70 3.23 -27.98
N GLY A 144 6.99 3.29 -27.64
CA GLY A 144 8.03 3.77 -28.55
C GLY A 144 8.23 2.87 -29.79
N GLU A 145 8.12 1.55 -29.65
CA GLU A 145 8.22 0.60 -30.76
C GLU A 145 6.96 0.55 -31.63
N LEU A 146 5.78 0.92 -31.08
CA LEU A 146 4.49 0.85 -31.77
C LEU A 146 4.04 2.16 -32.38
N ALA A 147 4.54 3.28 -31.87
CA ALA A 147 4.10 4.59 -32.28
C ALA A 147 4.37 4.81 -33.77
N ARG A 148 3.33 5.23 -34.48
CA ARG A 148 3.47 5.84 -35.80
C ARG A 148 4.28 7.13 -35.67
N PRO A 149 4.93 7.62 -36.74
CA PRO A 149 5.72 8.85 -36.67
C PRO A 149 4.99 10.05 -36.04
N GLU A 150 3.70 10.22 -36.35
CA GLU A 150 2.85 11.26 -35.77
C GLU A 150 2.65 11.10 -34.25
N GLN A 151 2.46 9.86 -33.79
CA GLN A 151 2.31 9.52 -32.38
C GLN A 151 3.64 9.69 -31.62
N VAL A 152 4.78 9.44 -32.26
CA VAL A 152 6.11 9.74 -31.69
C VAL A 152 6.25 11.23 -31.44
N CYS A 153 5.85 12.07 -32.41
CA CYS A 153 5.86 13.52 -32.24
C CYS A 153 4.94 13.98 -31.11
N GLN A 154 3.74 13.41 -30.99
CA GLN A 154 2.80 13.70 -29.89
C GLN A 154 3.36 13.29 -28.52
N LEU A 155 3.96 12.10 -28.41
CA LEU A 155 4.64 11.65 -27.19
C LEU A 155 5.80 12.57 -26.80
N TYR A 156 6.58 13.01 -27.78
CA TYR A 156 7.68 13.95 -27.55
C TYR A 156 7.16 15.29 -27.05
N ALA A 157 6.14 15.86 -27.70
CA ALA A 157 5.52 17.11 -27.29
C ALA A 157 4.94 17.02 -25.86
N ALA A 158 4.22 15.94 -25.55
CA ALA A 158 3.69 15.69 -24.21
C ALA A 158 4.81 15.54 -23.16
N LYS A 159 5.91 14.87 -23.50
CA LYS A 159 7.08 14.74 -22.62
C LYS A 159 7.74 16.10 -22.36
N SER A 160 7.92 16.90 -23.41
CA SER A 160 8.46 18.26 -23.28
C SER A 160 7.56 19.13 -22.42
N ALA A 161 6.23 19.07 -22.60
CA ALA A 161 5.28 19.78 -21.77
C ALA A 161 5.41 19.41 -20.28
N GLY A 162 5.57 18.11 -19.98
CA GLY A 162 5.86 17.64 -18.62
C GLY A 162 7.14 18.23 -18.04
N HIS A 163 8.24 18.22 -18.81
CA HIS A 163 9.51 18.82 -18.36
C HIS A 163 9.39 20.32 -18.07
N TRP A 164 8.67 21.07 -18.91
CA TRP A 164 8.41 22.49 -18.68
C TRP A 164 7.54 22.71 -17.44
N ALA A 165 6.53 21.88 -17.20
CA ALA A 165 5.69 21.96 -16.01
C ALA A 165 6.49 21.67 -14.72
N THR A 166 7.32 20.63 -14.71
CA THR A 166 8.21 20.34 -13.56
C THR A 166 9.19 21.49 -13.30
N ALA A 167 9.83 22.03 -14.34
CA ALA A 167 10.75 23.15 -14.20
C ALA A 167 10.04 24.41 -13.66
N ARG A 168 8.82 24.68 -14.14
CA ARG A 168 7.96 25.76 -13.65
C ARG A 168 7.60 25.57 -12.18
N ARG A 169 7.26 24.34 -11.77
CA ARG A 169 6.96 24.00 -10.37
C ARG A 169 8.16 24.23 -9.47
N GLU A 170 9.34 23.75 -9.86
CA GLU A 170 10.57 23.95 -9.09
C GLU A 170 10.93 25.43 -8.94
N ALA A 171 10.77 26.21 -10.01
CA ALA A 171 10.98 27.65 -9.95
C ALA A 171 9.98 28.36 -9.03
N ALA A 172 8.69 28.01 -9.13
CA ALA A 172 7.64 28.56 -8.29
C ALA A 172 7.86 28.20 -6.80
N ALA A 173 8.26 26.97 -6.50
CA ALA A 173 8.58 26.53 -5.14
C ALA A 173 9.72 27.35 -4.51
N LYS A 174 10.81 27.56 -5.26
CA LYS A 174 11.92 28.42 -4.81
C LYS A 174 11.47 29.86 -4.58
N ASN A 175 10.59 30.39 -5.42
CA ASN A 175 10.04 31.74 -5.25
C ASN A 175 9.14 31.86 -4.01
N VAL A 176 8.32 30.84 -3.73
CA VAL A 176 7.52 30.75 -2.49
C VAL A 176 8.44 30.71 -1.27
N GLU A 177 9.45 29.85 -1.27
CA GLU A 177 10.41 29.74 -0.17
C GLU A 177 11.13 31.08 0.09
N ALA A 178 11.70 31.68 -0.95
CA ALA A 178 12.40 32.96 -0.85
C ALA A 178 11.48 34.09 -0.34
N THR A 179 10.24 34.15 -0.83
CA THR A 179 9.29 35.20 -0.43
C THR A 179 8.76 34.96 0.97
N THR A 180 8.58 33.70 1.39
CA THR A 180 8.20 33.34 2.76
C THR A 180 9.27 33.79 3.76
N ALA A 181 10.55 33.59 3.43
CA ALA A 181 11.65 34.07 4.24
C ALA A 181 11.66 35.61 4.37
N LEU A 182 11.36 36.34 3.28
CA LEU A 182 11.25 37.80 3.30
C LEU A 182 10.04 38.29 4.13
N VAL A 183 8.88 37.63 4.01
CA VAL A 183 7.70 37.92 4.84
C VAL A 183 8.02 37.71 6.33
N ALA A 184 8.71 36.62 6.67
CA ALA A 184 9.11 36.34 8.05
C ALA A 184 10.04 37.42 8.62
N ARG A 185 10.98 37.95 7.80
CA ARG A 185 11.83 39.09 8.16
C ARG A 185 11.01 40.38 8.31
N GLY A 186 10.08 40.64 7.40
CA GLY A 186 9.17 41.78 7.47
C GLY A 186 8.32 41.79 8.75
N LYS A 187 7.81 40.62 9.17
CA LYS A 187 7.08 40.45 10.44
C LYS A 187 7.92 40.75 11.69
N ARG A 188 9.25 40.68 11.59
CA ARG A 188 10.18 41.09 12.65
C ARG A 188 10.52 42.58 12.61
N GLY A 189 9.91 43.36 11.72
CA GLY A 189 10.16 44.79 11.56
C GLY A 189 11.43 45.12 10.77
N GLU A 190 12.03 44.13 10.09
CA GLU A 190 13.24 44.36 9.28
C GLU A 190 12.96 45.14 7.96
N PHE A 191 11.69 45.24 7.56
CA PHE A 191 11.23 45.95 6.35
C PHE A 191 9.90 46.65 6.58
N SER A 192 9.65 47.76 5.88
CA SER A 192 8.42 48.56 6.01
C SER A 192 7.25 48.10 5.13
N ASP A 193 7.49 47.33 4.05
CA ASP A 193 6.48 46.97 3.05
C ASP A 193 6.06 45.49 3.14
N LEU A 194 5.47 45.11 4.27
CA LEU A 194 5.02 43.74 4.54
C LEU A 194 3.85 43.33 3.62
N ASP A 195 2.89 44.22 3.40
CA ASP A 195 1.70 43.96 2.58
C ASP A 195 2.05 43.58 1.14
N SER A 196 3.04 44.24 0.55
CA SER A 196 3.53 43.93 -0.79
C SER A 196 4.18 42.54 -0.85
N LEU A 197 4.94 42.16 0.18
CA LEU A 197 5.57 40.85 0.28
C LEU A 197 4.53 39.73 0.47
N GLU A 198 3.49 39.95 1.27
CA GLU A 198 2.40 38.99 1.45
C GLU A 198 1.58 38.80 0.16
N LYS A 199 1.26 39.88 -0.56
CA LYS A 199 0.64 39.80 -1.90
C LYS A 199 1.52 39.09 -2.92
N ARG A 200 2.85 39.27 -2.85
CA ARG A 200 3.80 38.55 -3.70
C ARG A 200 3.85 37.07 -3.36
N LEU A 201 3.81 36.70 -2.08
CA LEU A 201 3.76 35.32 -1.63
C LEU A 201 2.50 34.61 -2.15
N LEU A 202 1.33 35.24 -2.04
CA LEU A 202 0.07 34.69 -2.54
C LEU A 202 0.11 34.44 -4.07
N ARG A 203 0.71 35.36 -4.84
CA ARG A 203 0.88 35.16 -6.29
C ARG A 203 1.79 33.98 -6.60
N HIS A 204 2.89 33.82 -5.88
CA HIS A 204 3.81 32.68 -6.09
C HIS A 204 3.19 31.36 -5.65
N GLN A 205 2.35 31.36 -4.61
CA GLN A 205 1.59 30.17 -4.19
C GLN A 205 0.58 29.76 -5.28
N ALA A 206 -0.20 30.71 -5.80
CA ALA A 206 -1.12 30.42 -6.90
C ALA A 206 -0.39 29.89 -8.16
N GLU A 207 0.79 30.44 -8.45
CA GLU A 207 1.64 29.95 -9.55
C GLU A 207 2.19 28.54 -9.29
N LEU A 208 2.55 28.23 -8.05
CA LEU A 208 2.98 26.89 -7.65
C LEU A 208 1.85 25.88 -7.82
N ASP A 209 0.63 26.21 -7.38
CA ASP A 209 -0.55 25.36 -7.54
C ASP A 209 -0.88 25.13 -9.01
N ALA A 210 -0.83 26.18 -9.84
CA ALA A 210 -1.01 26.08 -11.28
C ALA A 210 0.06 25.19 -11.95
N ALA A 211 1.31 25.25 -11.46
CA ALA A 211 2.39 24.41 -11.96
C ALA A 211 2.23 22.93 -11.57
N TYR A 212 1.76 22.64 -10.35
CA TYR A 212 1.39 21.29 -9.94
C TYR A 212 0.29 20.69 -10.82
N GLU A 213 -0.76 21.48 -11.10
CA GLU A 213 -1.86 21.03 -11.96
C GLU A 213 -1.39 20.79 -13.40
N ALA A 214 -0.55 21.68 -13.94
CA ALA A 214 0.04 21.50 -15.26
C ALA A 214 0.91 20.24 -15.36
N GLU A 215 1.69 19.92 -14.31
CA GLU A 215 2.50 18.71 -14.26
C GLU A 215 1.61 17.46 -14.24
N ARG A 216 0.57 17.47 -13.40
CA ARG A 216 -0.43 16.38 -13.31
C ARG A 216 -1.06 16.09 -14.67
N LEU A 217 -1.58 17.12 -15.34
CA LEU A 217 -2.22 16.99 -16.64
C LEU A 217 -1.25 16.51 -17.73
N ALA A 218 0.00 16.97 -17.72
CA ALA A 218 1.01 16.53 -18.69
C ALA A 218 1.37 15.04 -18.51
N VAL A 219 1.50 14.57 -17.27
CA VAL A 219 1.76 13.15 -16.96
C VAL A 219 0.57 12.28 -17.38
N GLU A 220 -0.65 12.73 -17.08
CA GLU A 220 -1.87 12.01 -17.46
C GLU A 220 -2.02 11.91 -18.98
N HIS A 221 -1.82 13.02 -19.71
CA HIS A 221 -1.87 13.03 -21.16
C HIS A 221 -0.81 12.10 -21.77
N GLN A 222 0.42 12.09 -21.22
CA GLN A 222 1.47 11.17 -21.68
C GLN A 222 1.07 9.70 -21.45
N LYS A 223 0.41 9.39 -20.33
CA LYS A 223 -0.09 8.04 -20.05
C LYS A 223 -1.18 7.63 -21.05
N GLN A 224 -2.17 8.50 -21.27
CA GLN A 224 -3.26 8.24 -22.22
C GLN A 224 -2.74 7.99 -23.64
N LEU A 225 -1.79 8.80 -24.12
CA LEU A 225 -1.17 8.60 -25.43
C LEU A 225 -0.47 7.23 -25.55
N ARG A 226 0.26 6.81 -24.51
CA ARG A 226 0.92 5.49 -24.50
C ARG A 226 -0.09 4.36 -24.54
N GLU A 227 -1.19 4.48 -23.80
CA GLU A 227 -2.25 3.47 -23.78
C GLU A 227 -2.97 3.38 -25.14
N GLN A 228 -3.26 4.52 -25.78
CA GLN A 228 -3.82 4.58 -27.13
C GLN A 228 -2.91 3.90 -28.15
N ILE A 229 -1.61 4.23 -28.15
CA ILE A 229 -0.62 3.63 -29.05
C ILE A 229 -0.52 2.11 -28.88
N ILE A 230 -0.69 1.61 -27.64
CA ILE A 230 -0.63 0.18 -27.36
C ILE A 230 -1.90 -0.55 -27.81
N ALA A 231 -3.05 0.10 -27.69
CA ALA A 231 -4.36 -0.42 -28.05
C ALA A 231 -4.56 -0.54 -29.58
N GLU A 232 -3.94 0.34 -30.36
CA GLU A 232 -3.87 0.27 -31.83
C GLU A 232 -2.98 -0.88 -32.37
#